data_AF-A0A5M8QA57-F1
#
_entry.id   AF-A0A5M8QA57-F1
#
_cell.length_a   1.000
_cell.length_b   1.000
_cell.length_c   1.000
_cell.angle_alpha   90.00
_cell.angle_beta   90.00
_cell.angle_gamma   90.00
#
_symmetry.space_group_name_H-M   'P 1'
#
loop_
_entity.id
_entity.type
_entity.pdbx_description
1 polymer ?
#
loop_
_entity_poly.entity_id
_entity_poly.type
_entity_poly.pdbx_seq_one_letter_code
_entity_poly.pdbx_strand_id
1 'polypeptide(L)'
;MADAMDDMMKHMDEMADSTLDELSSASGDEFDRKFLEMMIKHHAQAIATSELASSKAVHAELRELAAKMHSDQIEESEQLRSWHQQWGHAQD
;
A
#
# COMPACT_ATOMS: atom_id res chain seq x y z
N MET A 1 8.85 3.24 25.45
CA MET A 1 8.59 3.75 24.08
C MET A 1 9.14 2.78 23.04
N ALA A 2 10.36 2.25 23.21
CA ALA A 2 10.90 1.19 22.33
C ALA A 2 10.07 -0.11 22.34
N ASP A 3 9.73 -0.68 23.50
CA ASP A 3 8.91 -1.92 23.58
C ASP A 3 7.53 -1.78 22.92
N ALA A 4 6.90 -0.61 23.05
CA ALA A 4 5.61 -0.34 22.43
C ALA A 4 5.68 -0.23 20.89
N MET A 5 6.83 0.18 20.33
CA MET A 5 7.06 0.19 18.88
C MET A 5 7.41 -1.21 18.37
N ASP A 6 8.11 -2.03 19.17
CA ASP A 6 8.41 -3.42 18.86
C ASP A 6 7.13 -4.28 18.80
N ASP A 7 6.25 -4.14 19.80
CA ASP A 7 4.93 -4.79 19.80
C ASP A 7 4.05 -4.33 18.63
N MET A 8 4.11 -3.04 18.28
CA MET A 8 3.38 -2.51 17.13
C MET A 8 3.90 -3.07 15.79
N MET A 9 5.23 -3.19 15.63
CA MET A 9 5.82 -3.79 14.43
C MET A 9 5.50 -5.27 14.32
N LYS A 10 5.54 -6.03 15.42
CA LYS A 10 5.12 -7.44 15.43
C LYS A 10 3.67 -7.61 15.02
N HIS A 11 2.78 -6.77 15.55
CA HIS A 11 1.37 -6.80 15.15
C HIS A 11 1.18 -6.45 13.67
N MET A 12 1.95 -5.50 13.13
CA MET A 12 1.93 -5.20 11.69
C MET A 12 2.44 -6.38 10.84
N ASP A 13 3.44 -7.11 11.31
CA ASP A 13 4.01 -8.28 10.64
C ASP A 13 3.00 -9.44 10.62
N GLU A 14 2.34 -9.74 11.75
CA GLU A 14 1.27 -10.74 11.82
C GLU A 14 0.08 -10.40 10.91
N MET A 15 -0.30 -9.12 10.84
CA MET A 15 -1.38 -8.66 9.96
C MET A 15 -0.98 -8.77 8.47
N ALA A 16 0.29 -8.56 8.14
CA ALA A 16 0.82 -8.76 6.79
C ALA A 16 0.81 -10.25 6.40
N ASP A 17 1.27 -11.13 7.30
CA ASP A 17 1.29 -12.58 7.10
C ASP A 17 -0.12 -13.14 6.85
N SER A 18 -1.09 -12.74 7.70
CA SER A 18 -2.49 -13.12 7.53
C SER A 18 -3.09 -12.62 6.20
N THR A 19 -2.70 -11.43 5.73
CA THR A 19 -3.18 -10.89 4.46
C THR A 19 -2.61 -11.67 3.27
N LEU A 20 -1.34 -12.05 3.33
CA LEU A 20 -0.68 -12.86 2.31
C LEU A 20 -1.22 -14.28 2.25
N ASP A 21 -1.53 -14.88 3.40
CA ASP A 21 -2.20 -16.18 3.49
C ASP A 21 -3.56 -16.16 2.80
N GLU A 22 -4.40 -15.16 3.08
CA GLU A 22 -5.69 -14.99 2.42
C GLU A 22 -5.55 -14.89 0.89
N LEU A 23 -4.58 -14.12 0.40
CA LEU A 23 -4.31 -14.00 -1.03
C LEU A 23 -3.83 -15.31 -1.65
N SER A 24 -2.94 -16.03 -0.96
CA SER A 24 -2.41 -17.32 -1.44
C SER A 24 -3.49 -18.39 -1.57
N SER A 25 -4.57 -18.27 -0.78
CA SER A 25 -5.70 -19.18 -0.80
C SER A 25 -6.79 -18.81 -1.82
N ALA A 26 -6.76 -17.58 -2.34
CA ALA A 26 -7.74 -17.08 -3.30
C ALA A 26 -7.33 -17.42 -4.75
N SER A 27 -8.31 -17.44 -5.66
CA SER A 27 -8.06 -17.62 -7.10
C SER A 27 -9.12 -16.92 -7.95
N GLY A 28 -8.79 -16.64 -9.22
CA GLY A 28 -9.68 -15.97 -10.16
C GLY A 28 -10.16 -14.60 -9.64
N ASP A 29 -11.44 -14.29 -9.87
CA ASP A 29 -12.09 -13.04 -9.49
C ASP A 29 -11.95 -12.70 -7.98
N GLU A 30 -11.90 -13.71 -7.10
CA GLU A 30 -11.71 -13.46 -5.67
C GLU A 30 -10.29 -12.98 -5.36
N PHE A 31 -9.29 -13.57 -6.04
CA PHE A 31 -7.90 -13.12 -5.93
C PHE A 31 -7.77 -11.70 -6.44
N ASP A 32 -8.30 -11.41 -7.63
CA ASP A 32 -8.19 -10.09 -8.25
C ASP A 32 -8.82 -9.01 -7.36
N ARG A 33 -10.01 -9.26 -6.80
CA ARG A 33 -10.65 -8.36 -5.85
C ARG A 33 -9.79 -8.14 -4.61
N LYS A 34 -9.35 -9.20 -3.92
CA LYS A 34 -8.56 -9.10 -2.68
C LYS A 34 -7.23 -8.39 -2.92
N PHE A 35 -6.55 -8.71 -4.03
CA PHE A 35 -5.28 -8.11 -4.40
C PHE A 35 -5.42 -6.61 -4.65
N LEU A 36 -6.42 -6.22 -5.46
CA LEU A 36 -6.69 -4.81 -5.76
C LEU A 36 -7.07 -4.01 -4.50
N GLU A 37 -7.97 -4.54 -3.65
CA GLU A 37 -8.36 -3.89 -2.40
C GLU A 37 -7.16 -3.66 -1.47
N MET A 38 -6.31 -4.69 -1.33
CA MET A 38 -5.09 -4.60 -0.53
C MET A 38 -4.10 -3.60 -1.11
N MET A 39 -3.79 -3.69 -2.40
CA MET A 39 -2.81 -2.81 -3.04
C MET A 39 -3.28 -1.36 -3.05
N ILE A 40 -4.57 -1.08 -3.28
CA ILE A 40 -5.10 0.28 -3.17
C ILE A 40 -4.86 0.87 -1.77
N LYS A 41 -5.06 0.08 -0.70
CA LYS A 41 -4.79 0.52 0.68
C LYS A 41 -3.30 0.71 0.95
N HIS A 42 -2.46 -0.22 0.50
CA HIS A 42 -1.00 -0.14 0.63
C HIS A 42 -0.44 1.11 -0.08
N HIS A 43 -0.89 1.37 -1.30
CA HIS A 43 -0.54 2.59 -2.05
C HIS A 43 -0.94 3.86 -1.30
N ALA A 44 -2.13 3.92 -0.70
CA ALA A 44 -2.55 5.10 0.06
C ALA A 44 -1.61 5.40 1.26
N GLN A 45 -1.11 4.37 1.94
CA GLN A 45 -0.12 4.54 3.00
C GLN A 45 1.24 5.00 2.45
N ALA A 46 1.67 4.45 1.32
CA ALA A 46 2.91 4.84 0.65
C ALA A 46 2.87 6.29 0.13
N ILE A 47 1.73 6.74 -0.40
CA ILE A 47 1.50 8.14 -0.82
C ILE A 47 1.69 9.07 0.37
N ALA A 48 0.97 8.83 1.48
CA ALA A 48 1.09 9.67 2.68
C ALA A 48 2.54 9.72 3.23
N THR A 49 3.23 8.59 3.20
CA THR A 49 4.62 8.50 3.71
C THR A 49 5.63 9.17 2.78
N SER A 50 5.46 9.03 1.47
CA SER A 50 6.34 9.64 0.47
C SER A 50 6.14 11.15 0.35
N GLU A 51 4.92 11.66 0.53
CA GLU A 51 4.64 13.09 0.69
C GLU A 51 5.34 13.68 1.92
N LEU A 52 5.27 12.95 3.05
CA LEU A 52 5.96 13.35 4.27
C LEU A 52 7.48 13.38 4.09
N ALA A 53 8.04 12.34 3.46
CA ALA A 53 9.48 12.24 3.23
C ALA A 53 9.98 13.29 2.23
N SER A 54 9.24 13.57 1.16
CA SER A 54 9.62 14.58 0.15
C SER A 54 9.66 16.00 0.75
N SER A 55 8.80 16.28 1.73
CA SER A 55 8.75 17.57 2.43
C SER A 55 9.72 17.70 3.61
N LYS A 56 10.08 16.59 4.27
CA LYS A 56 10.86 16.63 5.54
C LYS A 56 12.28 16.07 5.47
N ALA A 57 12.63 15.29 4.46
CA ALA A 57 13.98 14.69 4.40
C ALA A 57 15.05 15.79 4.32
N VAL A 58 16.18 15.59 5.01
CA VAL A 58 17.30 16.56 5.07
C VAL A 58 18.16 16.49 3.80
N HIS A 59 18.43 15.27 3.34
CA HIS A 59 19.22 14.99 2.13
C HIS A 59 18.38 15.23 0.87
N ALA A 60 18.96 15.90 -0.12
CA ALA A 60 18.24 16.28 -1.34
C ALA A 60 17.84 15.04 -2.16
N GLU A 61 18.74 14.06 -2.23
CA GLU A 61 18.56 12.80 -2.93
C GLU A 61 17.36 12.02 -2.36
N LEU A 62 17.17 12.06 -1.04
CA LEU A 62 16.02 11.42 -0.39
C LEU A 62 14.71 12.17 -0.66
N ARG A 63 14.74 13.51 -0.73
CA ARG A 63 13.55 14.30 -1.11
C ARG A 63 13.13 13.99 -2.55
N GLU A 64 14.09 13.92 -3.47
CA GLU A 64 13.83 13.60 -4.88
C GLU A 64 13.31 12.18 -5.05
N LEU A 65 13.92 11.20 -4.38
CA LEU A 65 13.43 9.83 -4.39
C LEU A 65 11.99 9.75 -3.86
N ALA A 66 11.71 10.39 -2.72
CA ALA A 66 10.37 10.41 -2.14
C ALA A 66 9.35 11.11 -3.04
N ALA A 67 9.72 12.20 -3.71
CA ALA A 67 8.84 12.87 -4.66
C ALA A 67 8.52 11.98 -5.87
N LYS A 68 9.52 11.25 -6.39
CA LYS A 68 9.29 10.27 -7.47
C LYS A 68 8.37 9.15 -7.02
N MET A 69 8.64 8.54 -5.86
CA MET A 69 7.79 7.50 -5.30
C MET A 69 6.36 8.00 -5.11
N HIS A 70 6.16 9.22 -4.60
CA HIS A 70 4.81 9.78 -4.45
C HIS A 70 4.05 9.83 -5.78
N SER A 71 4.71 10.31 -6.84
CA SER A 71 4.12 10.36 -8.19
C SER A 71 3.78 8.97 -8.72
N ASP A 72 4.74 8.03 -8.65
CA ASP A 72 4.56 6.66 -9.15
C ASP A 72 3.40 5.96 -8.39
N GLN A 73 3.35 6.12 -7.06
CA GLN A 73 2.34 5.48 -6.22
C GLN A 73 0.91 6.00 -6.49
N ILE A 74 0.77 7.28 -6.88
CA ILE A 74 -0.52 7.85 -7.31
C ILE A 74 -0.95 7.23 -8.63
N GLU A 75 -0.08 7.22 -9.64
CA GLU A 75 -0.37 6.67 -10.96
C GLU A 75 -0.77 5.19 -10.87
N GLU A 76 -0.01 4.40 -10.11
CA GLU A 76 -0.33 2.99 -9.88
C GLU A 76 -1.63 2.82 -9.09
N SER A 77 -1.92 3.66 -8.08
CA SER A 77 -3.20 3.60 -7.35
C SER A 77 -4.40 3.89 -8.25
N GLU A 78 -4.30 4.87 -9.15
CA GLU A 78 -5.34 5.19 -10.13
C GLU A 78 -5.56 4.02 -11.09
N GLN A 79 -4.48 3.38 -11.55
CA GLN A 79 -4.57 2.22 -12.41
C GLN A 79 -5.26 1.03 -11.73
N LEU A 80 -4.92 0.75 -10.46
CA LEU A 80 -5.56 -0.29 -9.66
C LEU A 80 -7.05 -0.01 -9.44
N ARG A 81 -7.43 1.24 -9.13
CA ARG A 81 -8.84 1.65 -9.00
C ARG A 81 -9.60 1.49 -10.30
N SER A 82 -8.95 1.81 -11.42
CA SER A 82 -9.52 1.64 -12.75
C SER A 82 -9.82 0.18 -13.06
N TRP A 83 -8.88 -0.73 -12.79
CA TRP A 83 -9.12 -2.18 -12.93
C TRP A 83 -10.22 -2.68 -11.99
N HIS A 84 -10.20 -2.25 -10.73
CA HIS A 84 -11.19 -2.64 -9.74
C HIS A 84 -12.63 -2.25 -10.15
N GLN A 85 -12.79 -1.08 -10.78
CA GLN A 85 -14.07 -0.65 -11.34
C GLN A 85 -14.45 -1.44 -12.61
N GLN A 86 -13.50 -1.59 -13.55
CA GLN A 86 -13.75 -2.26 -14.83
C GLN A 86 -14.11 -3.73 -14.68
N TRP A 87 -13.51 -4.43 -13.71
CA TRP A 87 -13.75 -5.85 -13.46
C TRP A 87 -14.97 -6.12 -12.57
N GLY A 88 -15.72 -5.07 -12.18
CA GLY A 88 -16.95 -5.20 -11.41
C GLY A 88 -16.72 -5.57 -9.94
N HIS A 89 -15.52 -5.33 -9.40
CA HIS A 89 -15.21 -5.53 -8.00
C HIS A 89 -15.50 -4.31 -7.12
N ALA A 90 -15.99 -3.21 -7.71
CA ALA A 90 -16.31 -1.97 -7.00
C ALA A 90 -17.05 -2.24 -5.68
N GLN A 91 -16.54 -1.66 -4.60
CA GLN A 91 -17.09 -1.81 -3.25
C GLN A 91 -18.53 -1.27 -3.24
N ASP A 92 -19.48 -2.10 -2.78
CA ASP A 92 -20.77 -1.65 -2.25
C ASP A 92 -20.56 -0.80 -0.97
#